data_AF-A0A8J2LRT0-F1
#
_entry.id   AF-A0A8J2LRT0-F1
#
_cell.length_a   1.000
_cell.length_b   1.000
_cell.length_c   1.000
_cell.angle_alpha   90.00
_cell.angle_beta   90.00
_cell.angle_gamma   90.00
#
_symmetry.space_group_name_H-M   'P 1'
#
loop_
_entity.id
_entity.type
_entity.pdbx_description
1 polymer ?
#
loop_
_entity_poly.entity_id
_entity_poly.type
_entity_poly.pdbx_seq_one_letter_code
_entity_poly.pdbx_strand_id
1 'polypeptide(L)'
;MDPKKLYKDQHKDHKKLEKKQEKNLKDQEKEVTKQKKEPRKNGVGVGHSSIQTNKSAMSYQQPHHPGAGGVDPQLAQWFTTVDQDRSGRISAAELQGALMSSTGQKFSESVCHLMIGMFDSGTGSIDINGFQHLCQYVNQGLNAFRSFDSDQSGYINSQELSSALQIMGYRLSLQFVNILTTRFGDRRGKGLPVNGFIMSCILIQKFTESFRQRDIQQQGVITIAYEDFLSLILISWTYASS
;
A
#
# COMPACT_ATOMS: atom_id res chain seq x y z
N MET A 1 -52.41 -2.08 20.39
CA MET A 1 -51.24 -1.39 20.99
C MET A 1 -51.50 0.12 20.90
N ASP A 2 -51.25 0.88 21.97
CA ASP A 2 -51.52 2.32 22.03
C ASP A 2 -50.44 3.13 21.27
N PRO A 3 -50.78 3.82 20.16
CA PRO A 3 -49.82 4.57 19.35
C PRO A 3 -49.08 5.67 20.12
N LYS A 4 -49.71 6.25 21.15
CA LYS A 4 -49.09 7.33 21.95
C LYS A 4 -48.00 6.81 22.89
N LYS A 5 -48.05 5.53 23.24
CA LYS A 5 -47.04 4.87 24.08
C LYS A 5 -45.80 4.53 23.27
N LEU A 6 -45.98 4.00 22.06
CA LEU A 6 -44.89 3.69 21.11
C LEU A 6 -44.09 4.95 20.73
N TYR A 7 -44.77 6.08 20.51
CA TYR A 7 -44.11 7.35 20.17
C TYR A 7 -43.27 7.92 21.32
N LYS A 8 -43.73 7.77 22.58
CA LYS A 8 -42.98 8.21 23.76
C LYS A 8 -41.77 7.33 24.06
N ASP A 9 -41.86 6.04 23.79
CA ASP A 9 -40.77 5.09 24.03
C ASP A 9 -39.65 5.28 22.98
N GLN A 10 -40.00 5.43 21.69
CA GLN A 10 -39.02 5.75 20.64
C GLN A 10 -38.30 7.08 20.87
N HIS A 11 -39.02 8.11 21.35
CA HIS A 11 -38.43 9.41 21.62
C HIS A 11 -37.53 9.41 22.87
N LYS A 12 -37.77 8.52 23.85
CA LYS A 12 -36.88 8.31 25.00
C LYS A 12 -35.59 7.60 24.61
N ASP A 13 -35.66 6.62 23.70
CA ASP A 13 -34.49 5.89 23.24
C ASP A 13 -33.58 6.76 22.38
N HIS A 14 -34.15 7.60 21.51
CA HIS A 14 -33.37 8.57 20.72
C HIS A 14 -32.62 9.57 21.63
N LYS A 15 -33.29 10.08 22.66
CA LYS A 15 -32.70 11.03 23.62
C LYS A 15 -31.62 10.39 24.50
N LYS A 16 -31.70 9.08 24.75
CA LYS A 16 -30.63 8.31 25.40
C LYS A 16 -29.42 8.12 24.47
N LEU A 17 -29.67 7.90 23.18
CA LEU A 17 -28.61 7.72 22.18
C LEU A 17 -27.81 9.02 21.98
N GLU A 18 -28.48 10.16 21.88
CA GLU A 18 -27.83 11.48 21.78
C GLU A 18 -26.96 11.77 23.00
N LYS A 19 -27.47 11.54 24.22
CA LYS A 19 -26.68 11.73 25.45
C LYS A 19 -25.46 10.80 25.51
N LYS A 20 -25.56 9.60 24.94
CA LYS A 20 -24.43 8.65 24.87
C LYS A 20 -23.38 9.10 23.86
N GLN A 21 -23.80 9.65 22.72
CA GLN A 21 -22.88 10.23 21.72
C GLN A 21 -22.18 11.48 22.25
N GLU A 22 -22.90 12.37 22.93
CA GLU A 22 -22.32 13.60 23.49
C GLU A 22 -21.32 13.32 24.62
N LYS A 23 -21.57 12.27 25.41
CA LYS A 23 -20.62 11.80 26.42
C LYS A 23 -19.35 11.21 25.79
N ASN A 24 -19.50 10.39 24.75
CA ASN A 24 -18.35 9.83 24.03
C ASN A 24 -17.49 10.93 23.38
N LEU A 25 -18.11 11.98 22.83
CA LEU A 25 -17.38 13.11 22.23
C LEU A 25 -16.57 13.89 23.28
N LYS A 26 -17.16 14.14 24.45
CA LYS A 26 -16.48 14.83 25.56
C LYS A 26 -15.37 13.98 26.18
N ASP A 27 -15.50 12.66 26.18
CA ASP A 27 -14.45 11.75 26.64
C ASP A 27 -13.29 11.69 25.61
N GLN A 28 -13.58 11.74 24.31
CA GLN A 28 -12.57 11.87 23.24
C GLN A 28 -11.80 13.20 23.30
N GLU A 29 -12.49 14.33 23.51
CA GLU A 29 -11.84 15.64 23.63
C GLU A 29 -10.89 15.72 24.84
N LYS A 30 -11.25 15.07 25.96
CA LYS A 30 -10.39 14.99 27.15
C LYS A 30 -9.14 14.15 26.90
N GLU A 31 -9.24 13.09 26.09
CA GLU A 31 -8.10 12.25 25.73
C GLU A 31 -7.13 12.97 24.78
N VAL A 32 -7.66 13.69 23.79
CA VAL A 32 -6.88 14.55 22.87
C VAL A 32 -6.17 15.67 23.63
N THR A 33 -6.83 16.27 24.62
CA THR A 33 -6.23 17.36 25.42
C THR A 33 -5.15 16.86 26.37
N LYS A 34 -5.19 15.58 26.79
CA LYS A 34 -4.19 14.98 27.67
C LYS A 34 -2.87 14.68 26.96
N GLN A 35 -2.88 14.45 25.63
CA GLN A 35 -1.67 14.26 24.82
C GLN A 35 -0.91 15.56 24.51
N LYS A 36 -1.50 16.74 24.76
CA LYS A 36 -0.88 18.04 24.42
C LYS A 36 -0.05 18.67 25.56
N LYS A 37 0.09 18.00 26.71
CA LYS A 37 0.72 18.56 27.93
C LYS A 37 1.98 17.82 28.43
N GLU A 38 2.85 17.36 27.53
CA GLU A 38 4.24 17.08 27.90
C GLU A 38 5.16 18.25 27.48
N PRO A 39 6.01 18.78 28.37
CA PRO A 39 6.92 19.85 28.02
C PRO A 39 8.05 19.33 27.14
N ARG A 40 8.17 19.88 25.92
CA ARG A 40 9.33 19.68 25.04
C ARG A 40 10.59 20.15 25.74
N LYS A 41 11.50 19.22 26.09
CA LYS A 41 12.90 19.55 26.30
C LYS A 41 13.51 19.91 24.94
N ASN A 42 14.09 21.09 24.86
CA ASN A 42 14.82 21.57 23.70
C ASN A 42 15.99 20.63 23.39
N GLY A 43 15.85 19.89 22.30
CA GLY A 43 16.93 19.18 21.62
C GLY A 43 16.67 19.32 20.13
N VAL A 44 17.61 19.90 19.40
CA VAL A 44 17.60 19.97 17.94
C VAL A 44 17.75 18.53 17.44
N GLY A 45 16.62 17.85 17.26
CA GLY A 45 16.55 16.46 16.81
C GLY A 45 16.16 16.42 15.34
N VAL A 46 17.09 15.95 14.50
CA VAL A 46 16.82 15.55 13.11
C VAL A 46 15.65 14.56 13.13
N GLY A 47 14.58 14.85 12.39
CA GLY A 47 13.36 14.03 12.41
C GLY A 47 13.65 12.62 11.88
N HIS A 48 13.77 11.64 12.76
CA HIS A 48 13.95 10.25 12.38
C HIS A 48 12.61 9.61 11.97
N SER A 49 12.57 9.07 10.75
CA SER A 49 11.47 8.25 10.25
C SER A 49 11.38 6.95 11.07
N SER A 50 10.20 6.60 11.56
CA SER A 50 9.97 5.42 12.39
C SER A 50 9.00 4.45 11.73
N ILE A 51 9.31 3.15 11.71
CA ILE A 51 8.39 2.10 11.27
C ILE A 51 7.49 1.75 12.46
N GLN A 52 6.23 2.21 12.47
CA GLN A 52 5.27 1.77 13.50
C GLN A 52 4.38 0.68 12.94
N THR A 53 4.51 -0.52 13.50
CA THR A 53 3.81 -1.72 13.07
C THR A 53 2.32 -1.67 13.42
N ASN A 54 1.49 -1.57 12.38
CA ASN A 54 0.28 -2.37 12.24
C ASN A 54 0.38 -3.08 10.89
N LYS A 55 -0.18 -4.29 10.76
CA LYS A 55 -0.20 -5.05 9.49
C LYS A 55 -0.66 -4.10 8.36
N SER A 56 0.24 -3.79 7.43
CA SER A 56 -0.01 -2.84 6.35
C SER A 56 -1.22 -3.28 5.53
N ALA A 57 -2.07 -2.33 5.15
CA ALA A 57 -3.28 -2.58 4.35
C ALA A 57 -3.01 -3.15 2.96
N MET A 58 -1.78 -3.00 2.44
CA MET A 58 -1.21 -3.78 1.34
C MET A 58 0.04 -4.50 1.82
N SER A 59 -0.12 -5.51 2.68
CA SER A 59 1.01 -6.38 3.02
C SER A 59 1.08 -7.50 2.00
N TYR A 60 2.06 -7.44 1.08
CA TYR A 60 2.54 -8.64 0.41
C TYR A 60 3.00 -9.65 1.48
N GLN A 61 2.31 -10.79 1.55
CA GLN A 61 2.79 -11.98 2.22
C GLN A 61 3.46 -12.83 1.15
N GLN A 62 4.69 -13.31 1.39
CA GLN A 62 5.32 -14.28 0.50
C GLN A 62 4.32 -15.39 0.17
N PRO A 63 4.23 -15.85 -1.08
CA PRO A 63 3.35 -16.95 -1.45
C PRO A 63 3.78 -18.20 -0.67
N HIS A 64 3.16 -18.44 0.48
CA HIS A 64 3.02 -19.80 0.98
C HIS A 64 2.17 -20.53 -0.05
N HIS A 65 2.72 -21.57 -0.68
CA HIS A 65 1.96 -22.48 -1.52
C HIS A 65 0.72 -22.92 -0.75
N PRO A 66 -0.49 -22.48 -1.12
CA PRO A 66 -1.68 -22.99 -0.49
C PRO A 66 -1.85 -24.42 -1.01
N GLY A 67 -1.95 -25.37 -0.09
CA GLY A 67 -2.44 -26.70 -0.46
C GLY A 67 -3.80 -26.56 -1.15
N ALA A 68 -3.90 -27.08 -2.37
CA ALA A 68 -5.12 -27.54 -3.02
C ALA A 68 -6.38 -26.64 -2.92
N GLY A 69 -6.23 -25.32 -2.95
CA GLY A 69 -7.34 -24.38 -3.19
C GLY A 69 -7.41 -24.09 -4.68
N GLY A 70 -8.48 -24.51 -5.36
CA GLY A 70 -8.64 -24.29 -6.80
C GLY A 70 -8.57 -22.81 -7.18
N VAL A 71 -7.97 -22.52 -8.34
CA VAL A 71 -7.92 -21.19 -8.93
C VAL A 71 -9.34 -20.70 -9.26
N ASP A 72 -9.64 -19.44 -8.97
CA ASP A 72 -10.91 -18.81 -9.35
C ASP A 72 -11.15 -18.95 -10.87
N PRO A 73 -12.29 -19.50 -11.33
CA PRO A 73 -12.60 -19.66 -12.75
C PRO A 73 -12.55 -18.36 -13.57
N GLN A 74 -12.91 -17.21 -12.97
CA GLN A 74 -12.81 -15.91 -13.65
C GLN A 74 -11.36 -15.48 -13.80
N LEU A 75 -10.53 -15.74 -12.80
CA LEU A 75 -9.10 -15.50 -12.87
C LEU A 75 -8.44 -16.39 -13.93
N ALA A 76 -8.85 -17.65 -14.05
CA ALA A 76 -8.33 -18.56 -15.09
C ALA A 76 -8.68 -18.09 -16.52
N GLN A 77 -9.89 -17.53 -16.72
CA GLN A 77 -10.26 -16.90 -17.99
C GLN A 77 -9.41 -15.66 -18.27
N TRP A 78 -9.21 -14.82 -17.25
CA TRP A 78 -8.36 -13.64 -17.40
C TRP A 78 -6.92 -14.03 -17.68
N PHE A 79 -6.36 -15.00 -16.97
CA PHE A 79 -5.03 -15.56 -17.19
C PHE A 79 -4.86 -15.98 -18.65
N THR A 80 -5.79 -16.77 -19.20
CA THR A 80 -5.79 -17.19 -20.61
C THR A 80 -5.87 -16.01 -21.60
N THR A 81 -6.46 -14.89 -21.18
CA THR A 81 -6.55 -13.67 -22.00
C THR A 81 -5.24 -12.88 -21.99
N VAL A 82 -4.51 -12.93 -20.86
CA VAL A 82 -3.21 -12.25 -20.70
C VAL A 82 -2.07 -13.06 -21.29
N ASP A 83 -2.06 -14.39 -21.10
CA ASP A 83 -1.13 -15.36 -21.67
C ASP A 83 -1.40 -15.52 -23.17
N GLN A 84 -0.84 -14.62 -23.98
CA GLN A 84 -1.11 -14.52 -25.41
C GLN A 84 -0.42 -15.64 -26.19
N ASP A 85 0.77 -16.04 -25.72
CA ASP A 85 1.55 -17.11 -26.34
C ASP A 85 1.15 -18.51 -25.87
N ARG A 86 0.28 -18.60 -24.84
CA ARG A 86 -0.20 -19.84 -24.22
C ARG A 86 0.93 -20.67 -23.63
N SER A 87 1.97 -20.02 -23.13
CA SER A 87 3.08 -20.66 -22.45
C SER A 87 2.69 -21.25 -21.09
N GLY A 88 1.52 -20.89 -20.57
CA GLY A 88 1.08 -21.24 -19.22
C GLY A 88 1.72 -20.37 -18.14
N ARG A 89 2.39 -19.27 -18.55
CA ARG A 89 3.05 -18.29 -17.68
C ARG A 89 2.80 -16.89 -18.25
N ILE A 90 2.84 -15.88 -17.39
CA ILE A 90 2.69 -14.49 -17.83
C ILE A 90 4.05 -13.80 -17.75
N SER A 91 4.48 -13.28 -18.89
CA SER A 91 5.66 -12.44 -19.04
C SER A 91 5.39 -10.97 -18.67
N ALA A 92 6.44 -10.19 -18.45
CA ALA A 92 6.31 -8.74 -18.20
C ALA A 92 5.64 -8.00 -19.36
N ALA A 93 5.88 -8.42 -20.61
CA ALA A 93 5.28 -7.83 -21.81
C ALA A 93 3.77 -8.09 -21.89
N GLU A 94 3.34 -9.32 -21.59
CA GLU A 94 1.93 -9.70 -21.55
C GLU A 94 1.19 -8.97 -20.43
N LEU A 95 1.80 -8.90 -19.25
CA LEU A 95 1.27 -8.14 -18.13
C LEU A 95 1.12 -6.65 -18.49
N GLN A 96 2.11 -6.06 -19.16
CA GLN A 96 2.05 -4.67 -19.61
C GLN A 96 0.85 -4.44 -20.55
N GLY A 97 0.65 -5.34 -21.53
CA GLY A 97 -0.46 -5.27 -22.47
C GLY A 97 -1.82 -5.35 -21.77
N ALA A 98 -1.97 -6.31 -20.84
CA ALA A 98 -3.21 -6.49 -20.08
C ALA A 98 -3.53 -5.31 -19.18
N LEU A 99 -2.52 -4.80 -18.45
CA LEU A 99 -2.68 -3.65 -17.59
C LEU A 99 -3.03 -2.39 -18.39
N MET A 100 -2.38 -2.16 -19.54
CA MET A 100 -2.70 -1.05 -20.43
C MET A 100 -4.15 -1.12 -20.94
N SER A 101 -4.64 -2.32 -21.29
CA SER A 101 -6.03 -2.51 -21.72
C SER A 101 -7.04 -2.21 -20.60
N SER A 102 -6.72 -2.57 -19.35
CA SER A 102 -7.63 -2.41 -18.21
C SER A 102 -7.66 -0.99 -17.61
N THR A 103 -6.52 -0.28 -17.56
CA THR A 103 -6.42 1.04 -16.92
C THR A 103 -6.36 2.20 -17.90
N GLY A 104 -6.16 1.92 -19.19
CA GLY A 104 -5.91 2.95 -20.22
C GLY A 104 -4.57 3.67 -20.07
N GLN A 105 -3.72 3.26 -19.12
CA GLN A 105 -2.42 3.87 -18.85
C GLN A 105 -1.27 2.95 -19.25
N LYS A 106 -0.24 3.51 -19.87
CA LYS A 106 0.98 2.77 -20.18
C LYS A 106 1.77 2.52 -18.89
N PHE A 107 1.89 1.27 -18.50
CA PHE A 107 2.89 0.84 -17.52
C PHE A 107 4.25 0.77 -18.21
N SER A 108 5.33 1.20 -17.56
CA SER A 108 6.66 0.98 -18.13
C SER A 108 7.02 -0.51 -18.01
N GLU A 109 7.92 -0.96 -18.88
CA GLU A 109 8.39 -2.34 -18.85
C GLU A 109 9.08 -2.66 -17.52
N SER A 110 9.93 -1.76 -17.03
CA SER A 110 10.59 -1.89 -15.71
C SER A 110 9.60 -2.07 -14.56
N VAL A 111 8.41 -1.48 -14.68
CA VAL A 111 7.34 -1.64 -13.69
C VAL A 111 6.78 -3.05 -13.71
N CYS A 112 6.52 -3.57 -14.91
CA CYS A 112 5.99 -4.91 -15.08
C CYS A 112 6.99 -5.96 -14.61
N HIS A 113 8.28 -5.78 -14.87
CA HIS A 113 9.34 -6.64 -14.32
C HIS A 113 9.38 -6.64 -12.80
N LEU A 114 9.28 -5.47 -12.16
CA LEU A 114 9.22 -5.38 -10.70
C LEU A 114 7.99 -6.12 -10.14
N MET A 115 6.83 -6.02 -10.80
CA MET A 115 5.62 -6.74 -10.41
C MET A 115 5.76 -8.26 -10.59
N ILE A 116 6.31 -8.71 -11.72
CA ILE A 116 6.63 -10.12 -11.97
C ILE A 116 7.58 -10.64 -10.90
N GLY A 117 8.69 -9.95 -10.65
CA GLY A 117 9.71 -10.35 -9.68
C GLY A 117 9.21 -10.44 -8.24
N MET A 118 8.07 -9.83 -7.89
CA MET A 118 7.43 -10.03 -6.58
C MET A 118 6.76 -11.39 -6.46
N PHE A 119 6.21 -11.95 -7.54
CA PHE A 119 5.41 -13.19 -7.49
C PHE A 119 6.05 -14.33 -8.29
N ASP A 120 7.22 -14.10 -8.88
CA ASP A 120 8.00 -15.08 -9.61
C ASP A 120 8.69 -16.08 -8.67
N SER A 121 8.79 -17.31 -9.12
CA SER A 121 9.49 -18.42 -8.48
C SER A 121 10.93 -18.58 -8.98
N GLY A 122 11.51 -17.54 -9.58
CA GLY A 122 12.87 -17.51 -10.13
C GLY A 122 12.96 -17.85 -11.63
N THR A 123 11.87 -17.64 -12.37
CA THR A 123 11.74 -18.00 -13.78
C THR A 123 11.58 -16.81 -14.72
N GLY A 124 11.52 -15.58 -14.18
CA GLY A 124 11.26 -14.36 -14.94
C GLY A 124 9.80 -14.23 -15.44
N SER A 125 8.90 -15.09 -14.97
CA SER A 125 7.49 -15.11 -15.35
C SER A 125 6.64 -15.66 -14.20
N ILE A 126 5.36 -15.31 -14.16
CA ILE A 126 4.46 -15.79 -13.10
C ILE A 126 3.53 -16.88 -13.62
N ASP A 127 3.35 -17.94 -12.83
CA ASP A 127 2.31 -18.94 -13.09
C ASP A 127 0.94 -18.40 -12.64
N ILE A 128 -0.10 -19.21 -12.82
CA ILE A 128 -1.47 -18.81 -12.46
C ILE A 128 -1.64 -18.47 -10.97
N ASN A 129 -0.86 -19.10 -10.09
CA ASN A 129 -0.87 -18.82 -8.67
C ASN A 129 -0.22 -17.47 -8.36
N GLY A 130 0.95 -17.20 -8.96
CA GLY A 130 1.60 -15.89 -8.88
C GLY A 130 0.72 -14.78 -9.45
N PHE A 131 0.02 -15.05 -10.56
CA PHE A 131 -0.95 -14.13 -11.15
C PHE A 131 -2.13 -13.85 -10.21
N GLN A 132 -2.68 -14.86 -9.53
CA GLN A 132 -3.73 -14.64 -8.53
C GLN A 132 -3.30 -13.64 -7.46
N HIS A 133 -2.11 -13.82 -6.91
CA HIS A 133 -1.59 -12.94 -5.87
C HIS A 133 -1.29 -11.54 -6.40
N LEU A 134 -0.75 -11.43 -7.62
CA LEU A 134 -0.55 -10.14 -8.28
C LEU A 134 -1.88 -9.39 -8.47
N CYS A 135 -2.91 -10.05 -8.98
CA CYS A 135 -4.23 -9.47 -9.17
C CYS A 135 -4.86 -9.00 -7.86
N GLN A 136 -4.74 -9.80 -6.80
CA GLN A 136 -5.19 -9.41 -5.46
C GLN A 136 -4.44 -8.18 -4.94
N TYR A 137 -3.13 -8.13 -5.13
CA TYR A 137 -2.30 -7.00 -4.72
C TYR A 137 -2.66 -5.71 -5.49
N VAL A 138 -2.76 -5.80 -6.82
CA VAL A 138 -3.17 -4.68 -7.67
C VAL A 138 -4.56 -4.19 -7.29
N ASN A 139 -5.53 -5.09 -7.06
CA ASN A 139 -6.88 -4.70 -6.64
C ASN A 139 -6.89 -3.99 -5.28
N GLN A 140 -6.10 -4.46 -4.31
CA GLN A 140 -5.94 -3.76 -3.03
C GLN A 140 -5.34 -2.36 -3.23
N GLY A 141 -4.34 -2.23 -4.12
CA GLY A 141 -3.75 -0.95 -4.48
C GLY A 141 -4.72 0.00 -5.17
N LEU A 142 -5.55 -0.51 -6.07
CA LEU A 142 -6.60 0.27 -6.75
C LEU A 142 -7.66 0.75 -5.76
N ASN A 143 -8.10 -0.10 -4.84
CA ASN A 143 -9.06 0.28 -3.80
C ASN A 143 -8.47 1.34 -2.86
N ALA A 144 -7.21 1.18 -2.46
CA ALA A 144 -6.48 2.17 -1.67
C ALA A 144 -6.36 3.49 -2.44
N PHE A 145 -5.96 3.45 -3.72
CA PHE A 145 -5.85 4.64 -4.57
C PHE A 145 -7.16 5.43 -4.59
N ARG A 146 -8.28 4.76 -4.85
CA ARG A 146 -9.62 5.39 -4.87
C ARG A 146 -10.03 5.98 -3.52
N SER A 147 -9.55 5.43 -2.41
CA SER A 147 -9.83 5.97 -1.08
C SER A 147 -9.02 7.22 -0.74
N PHE A 148 -7.87 7.41 -1.40
CA PHE A 148 -6.94 8.51 -1.15
C PHE A 148 -7.04 9.64 -2.17
N ASP A 149 -7.39 9.33 -3.43
CA ASP A 149 -7.77 10.28 -4.49
C ASP A 149 -9.12 10.93 -4.14
N SER A 150 -9.08 11.84 -3.17
CA SER A 150 -10.26 12.43 -2.52
C SER A 150 -10.99 13.38 -3.45
N ASP A 151 -10.25 14.02 -4.35
CA ASP A 151 -10.78 14.94 -5.35
C ASP A 151 -11.16 14.25 -6.66
N GLN A 152 -10.96 12.92 -6.76
CA GLN A 152 -11.21 12.12 -7.97
C GLN A 152 -10.51 12.68 -9.21
N SER A 153 -9.35 13.31 -9.01
CA SER A 153 -8.55 13.88 -10.09
C SER A 153 -7.91 12.80 -10.96
N GLY A 154 -7.84 11.56 -10.45
CA GLY A 154 -7.07 10.46 -11.04
C GLY A 154 -5.58 10.55 -10.72
N TYR A 155 -5.18 11.40 -9.77
CA TYR A 155 -3.80 11.57 -9.30
C TYR A 155 -3.76 11.68 -7.78
N ILE A 156 -2.74 11.10 -7.17
CA ILE A 156 -2.45 11.29 -5.75
C ILE A 156 -1.36 12.35 -5.59
N ASN A 157 -1.67 13.46 -4.93
CA ASN A 157 -0.69 14.49 -4.60
C ASN A 157 0.15 14.09 -3.37
N SER A 158 1.19 14.86 -3.04
CA SER A 158 2.09 14.53 -1.92
C SER A 158 1.40 14.51 -0.55
N GLN A 159 0.34 15.29 -0.33
CA GLN A 159 -0.39 15.28 0.95
C GLN A 159 -1.25 14.02 1.08
N GLU A 160 -1.92 13.64 -0.01
CA GLU A 160 -2.70 12.39 -0.08
C GLU A 160 -1.77 11.18 0.05
N LEU A 161 -0.62 11.18 -0.63
CA LEU A 161 0.38 10.12 -0.50
C LEU A 161 0.92 10.02 0.92
N SER A 162 1.21 11.15 1.57
CA SER A 162 1.65 11.16 2.98
C SER A 162 0.59 10.56 3.90
N SER A 163 -0.68 10.91 3.69
CA SER A 163 -1.80 10.38 4.47
C SER A 163 -2.00 8.89 4.24
N ALA A 164 -1.93 8.46 2.98
CA ALA A 164 -2.01 7.07 2.57
C ALA A 164 -0.93 6.22 3.23
N LEU A 165 0.32 6.66 3.14
CA LEU A 165 1.46 5.96 3.72
C LEU A 165 1.36 5.89 5.25
N GLN A 166 0.88 6.95 5.90
CA GLN A 166 0.65 6.94 7.34
C GLN A 166 -0.42 5.91 7.75
N ILE A 167 -1.53 5.81 7.00
CA ILE A 167 -2.57 4.80 7.22
C ILE A 167 -2.02 3.38 6.97
N MET A 168 -1.12 3.22 6.01
CA MET A 168 -0.42 1.96 5.73
C MET A 168 0.67 1.59 6.76
N GLY A 169 0.93 2.46 7.75
CA GLY A 169 1.91 2.25 8.82
C GLY A 169 3.30 2.86 8.58
N TYR A 170 3.48 3.61 7.50
CA TYR A 170 4.74 4.25 7.14
C TYR A 170 4.76 5.73 7.56
N ARG A 171 5.66 6.09 8.48
CA ARG A 171 5.88 7.49 8.89
C ARG A 171 7.08 8.07 8.15
N LEU A 172 6.84 8.46 6.90
CA LEU A 172 7.85 9.09 6.05
C LEU A 172 7.76 10.62 6.15
N SER A 173 8.90 11.29 5.99
CA SER A 173 8.91 12.74 5.93
C SER A 173 8.29 13.22 4.62
N LEU A 174 7.64 14.40 4.64
CA LEU A 174 7.07 14.99 3.43
C LEU A 174 8.12 15.22 2.33
N GLN A 175 9.38 15.45 2.72
CA GLN A 175 10.51 15.54 1.79
C GLN A 175 10.73 14.23 1.03
N PHE A 176 10.71 13.09 1.73
CA PHE A 176 10.83 11.79 1.09
C PHE A 176 9.60 11.46 0.23
N VAL A 177 8.40 11.82 0.71
CA VAL A 177 7.16 11.67 -0.07
C VAL A 177 7.25 12.46 -1.39
N ASN A 178 7.75 13.70 -1.36
CA ASN A 178 7.96 14.48 -2.57
C ASN A 178 8.95 13.82 -3.55
N ILE A 179 10.00 13.16 -3.06
CA ILE A 179 10.92 12.40 -3.92
C ILE A 179 10.15 11.29 -4.65
N LEU A 180 9.27 10.57 -3.97
CA LEU A 180 8.42 9.54 -4.60
C LEU A 180 7.49 10.15 -5.65
N THR A 181 6.83 11.26 -5.33
CA THR A 181 5.95 11.99 -6.26
C THR A 181 6.70 12.49 -7.48
N THR A 182 7.94 12.95 -7.35
CA THR A 182 8.74 13.37 -8.51
C THR A 182 9.26 12.20 -9.33
N ARG A 183 9.61 11.08 -8.67
CA ARG A 183 10.18 9.90 -9.36
C ARG A 183 9.13 9.06 -10.08
N PHE A 184 7.95 8.91 -9.49
CA PHE A 184 6.87 8.05 -10.00
C PHE A 184 5.62 8.81 -10.42
N GLY A 185 5.62 10.14 -10.31
CA GLY A 185 4.52 10.99 -10.73
C GLY A 185 4.48 11.27 -12.22
N ASP A 186 3.41 11.94 -12.62
CA ASP A 186 3.24 12.40 -13.99
C ASP A 186 4.28 13.47 -14.36
N ARG A 187 4.71 13.47 -15.63
CA ARG A 187 5.70 14.41 -16.15
C ARG A 187 5.25 15.88 -16.05
N ARG A 188 3.94 16.12 -15.95
CA ARG A 188 3.37 17.47 -15.82
C ARG A 188 3.20 17.89 -14.36
N GLY A 189 3.66 17.08 -13.40
CA GLY A 189 3.62 17.40 -11.97
C GLY A 189 2.22 17.35 -11.36
N LYS A 190 1.28 16.63 -11.97
CA LYS A 190 -0.10 16.49 -11.47
C LYS A 190 -0.22 15.63 -10.20
N GLY A 191 0.82 14.87 -9.87
CA GLY A 191 0.82 13.88 -8.80
C GLY A 191 1.12 12.48 -9.33
N LEU A 192 0.91 11.47 -8.49
CA LEU A 192 1.10 10.07 -8.86
C LEU A 192 -0.14 9.55 -9.60
N PRO A 193 0.00 9.09 -10.85
CA PRO A 193 -1.04 8.26 -11.44
C PRO A 193 -1.10 6.91 -10.69
N VAL A 194 -2.18 6.16 -10.92
CA VAL A 194 -2.40 4.82 -10.34
C VAL A 194 -1.15 3.94 -10.42
N ASN A 195 -0.53 3.89 -11.59
CA ASN A 195 0.68 3.10 -11.82
C ASN A 195 1.82 3.53 -10.88
N GLY A 196 2.05 4.83 -10.78
CA GLY A 196 3.08 5.41 -9.92
C GLY A 196 2.82 5.17 -8.43
N PHE A 197 1.57 5.20 -8.01
CA PHE A 197 1.16 4.89 -6.64
C PHE A 197 1.46 3.42 -6.30
N ILE A 198 1.02 2.48 -7.15
CA ILE A 198 1.27 1.05 -6.94
C ILE A 198 2.79 0.79 -6.87
N MET A 199 3.59 1.43 -7.73
CA MET A 199 5.06 1.32 -7.66
C MET A 199 5.64 1.83 -6.36
N SER A 200 5.19 2.99 -5.91
CA SER A 200 5.67 3.60 -4.67
C SER A 200 5.40 2.66 -3.50
N CYS A 201 4.21 2.06 -3.44
CA CYS A 201 3.85 1.07 -2.42
C CYS A 201 4.72 -0.18 -2.48
N ILE A 202 4.93 -0.75 -3.68
CA ILE A 202 5.78 -1.94 -3.88
C ILE A 202 7.20 -1.67 -3.40
N LEU A 203 7.80 -0.56 -3.83
CA LEU A 203 9.18 -0.22 -3.51
C LEU A 203 9.36 0.06 -2.02
N ILE A 204 8.45 0.83 -1.41
CA ILE A 204 8.48 1.08 0.03
C ILE A 204 8.38 -0.23 0.78
N GLN A 205 7.47 -1.13 0.39
CA GLN A 205 7.33 -2.41 1.08
C GLN A 205 8.62 -3.24 0.97
N LYS A 206 9.17 -3.39 -0.25
CA LYS A 206 10.39 -4.17 -0.49
C LYS A 206 11.58 -3.63 0.30
N PHE A 207 11.82 -2.32 0.25
CA PHE A 207 12.93 -1.72 0.99
C PHE A 207 12.69 -1.75 2.50
N THR A 208 11.44 -1.62 2.96
CA THR A 208 11.11 -1.76 4.38
C THR A 208 11.40 -3.18 4.88
N GLU A 209 11.09 -4.20 4.10
CA GLU A 209 11.38 -5.59 4.47
C GLU A 209 12.89 -5.84 4.56
N SER A 210 13.64 -5.43 3.52
CA SER A 210 15.11 -5.52 3.52
C SER A 210 15.76 -4.75 4.68
N PHE A 211 15.19 -3.60 5.05
CA PHE A 211 15.63 -2.80 6.19
C PHE A 211 15.31 -3.51 7.52
N ARG A 212 14.08 -4.01 7.68
CA ARG A 212 13.61 -4.67 8.92
C ARG A 212 14.40 -5.94 9.24
N GLN A 213 14.82 -6.68 8.22
CA GLN A 213 15.70 -7.85 8.41
C GLN A 213 17.03 -7.47 9.09
N ARG A 214 17.47 -6.21 8.96
CA ARG A 214 18.73 -5.69 9.54
C ARG A 214 18.50 -4.86 10.80
N ASP A 215 17.34 -4.19 10.92
CA ASP A 215 16.94 -3.44 12.10
C ASP A 215 16.34 -4.36 13.19
N ILE A 216 17.16 -5.29 13.68
CA ILE A 216 16.75 -6.29 14.69
C ILE A 216 16.24 -5.59 15.97
N GLN A 217 16.81 -4.44 16.31
CA GLN A 217 16.47 -3.68 17.51
C GLN A 217 15.29 -2.72 17.31
N GLN A 218 14.73 -2.62 16.09
CA GLN A 218 13.60 -1.76 15.73
C GLN A 218 13.83 -0.28 16.09
N GLN A 219 15.06 0.22 15.91
CA GLN A 219 15.43 1.59 16.26
C GLN A 219 15.22 2.56 15.10
N GLY A 220 14.90 2.07 13.90
CA GLY A 220 14.78 2.88 12.70
C GLY A 220 16.13 3.32 12.13
N VAL A 221 17.23 2.77 12.63
CA VAL A 221 18.61 3.04 12.17
C VAL A 221 19.38 1.73 12.15
N ILE A 222 20.11 1.47 11.06
CA ILE A 222 21.00 0.32 10.94
C ILE A 222 22.44 0.77 10.69
N THR A 223 23.40 0.00 11.19
CA THR A 223 24.79 0.07 10.76
C THR A 223 25.03 -1.10 9.82
N ILE A 224 25.53 -0.80 8.61
CA ILE A 224 25.75 -1.79 7.55
C ILE A 224 27.20 -1.71 7.08
N ALA A 225 27.85 -2.86 6.89
CA ALA A 225 29.19 -2.90 6.30
C ALA A 225 29.12 -2.49 4.82
N TYR A 226 30.24 -2.01 4.27
CA TYR A 226 30.27 -1.54 2.89
C TYR A 226 29.86 -2.61 1.87
N GLU A 227 30.39 -3.83 2.01
CA GLU A 227 30.04 -4.95 1.12
C GLU A 227 28.57 -5.34 1.28
N ASP A 228 28.06 -5.40 2.52
CA ASP A 228 26.64 -5.67 2.78
C ASP A 228 25.72 -4.62 2.15
N PHE A 229 26.14 -3.34 2.14
CA PHE A 229 25.42 -2.27 1.47
C PHE A 229 25.42 -2.48 -0.05
N LEU A 230 26.57 -2.78 -0.66
CA LEU A 230 26.65 -3.09 -2.08
C LEU A 230 25.79 -4.30 -2.44
N SER A 231 25.85 -5.38 -1.66
CA SER A 231 25.01 -6.57 -1.85
C SER A 231 23.53 -6.23 -1.73
N LEU A 232 23.12 -5.40 -0.76
CA LEU A 232 21.73 -4.95 -0.62
C LEU A 232 21.25 -4.22 -1.88
N ILE A 233 22.06 -3.31 -2.41
CA ILE A 233 21.76 -2.60 -3.65
C ILE A 233 21.71 -3.59 -4.81
N LEU A 234 22.74 -4.41 -5.02
CA LEU A 234 22.80 -5.35 -6.15
C LEU A 234 21.62 -6.32 -6.16
N ILE A 235 21.29 -6.94 -5.01
CA ILE A 235 20.11 -7.80 -4.87
C ILE A 235 18.83 -7.01 -5.21
N SER A 236 18.71 -5.78 -4.71
CA SER A 236 17.52 -4.96 -4.99
C SER A 236 17.36 -4.62 -6.47
N TRP A 237 18.46 -4.40 -7.19
CA TRP A 237 18.53 -4.03 -8.61
C TRP A 237 18.46 -5.24 -9.56
N THR A 238 18.98 -6.41 -9.18
CA THR A 238 18.89 -7.63 -10.02
C THR A 238 17.45 -8.06 -10.22
N TYR A 239 16.59 -7.92 -9.21
CA TYR A 239 15.14 -8.16 -9.35
C TYR A 239 14.39 -7.07 -10.15
N ALA A 240 15.06 -5.97 -10.54
CA ALA A 240 14.47 -4.90 -11.35
C ALA A 240 14.90 -4.98 -12.83
N SER A 241 15.82 -5.89 -13.17
CA SER A 241 16.46 -6.01 -14.50
C SER A 241 16.46 -7.44 -15.05
N SER A 242 15.70 -8.35 -14.44
CA SER A 242 15.40 -9.70 -14.94
C SER A 242 13.89 -9.81 -15.15
#